data_AF-A0A2T4XSX9-F1
#
_entry.id   AF-A0A2T4XSX9-F1
#
_cell.length_a   1.000
_cell.length_b   1.000
_cell.length_c   1.000
_cell.angle_alpha   90.00
_cell.angle_beta   90.00
_cell.angle_gamma   90.00
#
_symmetry.space_group_name_H-M   'P 1'
#
loop_
_entity.id
_entity.type
_entity.pdbx_description
1 polymer ?
#
loop_
_entity_poly.entity_id
_entity_poly.type
_entity_poly.pdbx_seq_one_letter_code
_entity_poly.pdbx_strand_id
1 'polypeptide(L)'
;MKTSTKYSVSDAATLYKKSRATLYKDIKNGVLSRDHDGSIDFSELLRVYGEPFGGTNSKRLDTSPRQNIDTPEYTDNTVVELKNQIDFLKKQLEKAEDRETKANARIDTLLTLIEMKPPQANISTFTEQQSDQDIATDPRSKKPNEDGLTTQEIKRIPVPEHIEPEPEKRGFWSRFFKPYG
;
A
#
# COMPACT_ATOMS: atom_id res chain seq x y z
N MET A 1 6.06 -16.18 -41.54
CA MET A 1 4.64 -16.00 -41.15
C MET A 1 4.23 -14.59 -41.55
N LYS A 2 3.20 -14.41 -42.37
CA LYS A 2 2.64 -13.09 -42.70
C LYS A 2 1.54 -12.81 -41.67
N THR A 3 1.83 -11.96 -40.68
CA THR A 3 0.92 -11.66 -39.56
C THR A 3 0.29 -10.27 -39.67
N SER A 4 0.29 -9.66 -40.87
CA SER A 4 -0.39 -8.37 -41.06
C SER A 4 -1.88 -8.61 -41.19
N THR A 5 -2.64 -8.23 -40.17
CA THR A 5 -4.09 -8.13 -40.26
C THR A 5 -4.43 -7.04 -41.27
N LYS A 6 -5.03 -7.43 -42.40
CA LYS A 6 -5.40 -6.53 -43.49
C LYS A 6 -6.90 -6.22 -43.44
N TYR A 7 -7.28 -4.99 -43.76
CA TYR A 7 -8.66 -4.54 -43.83
C TYR A 7 -8.98 -3.94 -45.19
N SER A 8 -10.19 -4.16 -45.69
CA SER A 8 -10.67 -3.38 -46.83
C SER A 8 -10.96 -1.94 -46.40
N VAL A 9 -11.06 -1.01 -47.36
CA VAL A 9 -11.48 0.38 -47.09
C VAL A 9 -12.84 0.43 -46.39
N SER A 10 -13.73 -0.53 -46.68
CA SER A 10 -15.04 -0.62 -46.04
C SER A 10 -14.94 -1.05 -44.58
N ASP A 11 -14.11 -2.04 -44.29
CA ASP A 11 -13.94 -2.56 -42.92
C ASP A 11 -13.20 -1.55 -42.05
N ALA A 12 -12.19 -0.88 -42.60
CA ALA A 12 -11.51 0.21 -41.92
C ALA A 12 -12.47 1.38 -41.61
N ALA A 13 -13.37 1.71 -42.55
CA ALA A 13 -14.37 2.76 -42.34
C ALA A 13 -15.32 2.43 -41.18
N THR A 14 -15.77 1.18 -41.06
CA THR A 14 -16.66 0.76 -39.96
C THR A 14 -15.92 0.71 -38.63
N LEU A 15 -14.71 0.15 -38.59
CA LEU A 15 -13.88 0.03 -37.38
C LEU A 15 -13.52 1.38 -36.76
N TYR A 16 -13.17 2.37 -37.60
CA TYR A 16 -12.75 3.69 -37.14
C TYR A 16 -13.87 4.73 -37.15
N LYS A 17 -15.09 4.35 -37.51
CA LYS A 17 -16.25 5.24 -37.64
C LYS A 17 -15.94 6.45 -38.53
N LYS A 18 -15.23 6.22 -39.64
CA LYS A 18 -14.87 7.22 -40.64
C LYS A 18 -15.58 6.93 -41.95
N SER A 19 -15.87 7.97 -42.74
CA SER A 19 -16.45 7.76 -44.06
C SER A 19 -15.42 7.16 -45.02
N ARG A 20 -15.86 6.31 -45.97
CA ARG A 20 -14.98 5.79 -47.03
C ARG A 20 -14.30 6.91 -47.82
N ALA A 21 -15.00 8.02 -48.05
CA ALA A 21 -14.46 9.19 -48.73
C ALA A 21 -13.26 9.80 -47.99
N THR A 22 -13.31 9.84 -46.65
CA THR A 22 -12.19 10.28 -45.82
C THR A 22 -10.98 9.36 -46.01
N LEU A 23 -11.19 8.04 -45.96
CA LEU A 23 -10.11 7.07 -46.17
C LEU A 23 -9.50 7.19 -47.57
N TYR A 24 -10.31 7.30 -48.62
CA TYR A 24 -9.79 7.51 -49.98
C TYR A 24 -9.01 8.82 -50.13
N LYS A 25 -9.44 9.89 -49.45
CA LYS A 25 -8.72 11.15 -49.43
C LYS A 25 -7.36 10.99 -48.75
N ASP A 26 -7.32 10.33 -47.59
CA ASP A 26 -6.10 10.14 -46.82
C ASP A 26 -5.11 9.20 -47.56
N ILE A 27 -5.62 8.22 -48.31
CA ILE A 27 -4.81 7.40 -49.23
C ILE A 27 -4.24 8.24 -50.37
N LYS A 28 -5.09 9.03 -51.04
CA LYS A 28 -4.67 9.89 -52.16
C LYS A 28 -3.62 10.92 -51.72
N ASN A 29 -3.74 11.43 -50.50
CA ASN A 29 -2.82 12.39 -49.92
C ASN A 29 -1.54 11.75 -49.35
N GLY A 30 -1.41 10.42 -49.38
CA GLY A 30 -0.26 9.70 -48.85
C GLY A 30 -0.19 9.62 -47.32
N VAL A 31 -1.27 9.99 -46.62
CA VAL A 31 -1.36 9.89 -45.15
C VAL A 31 -1.50 8.43 -44.72
N LEU A 32 -2.29 7.66 -45.48
CA LEU A 32 -2.55 6.24 -45.26
C LEU A 32 -2.04 5.42 -46.44
N SER A 33 -1.16 4.44 -46.19
CA SER A 33 -0.69 3.54 -47.24
C SER A 33 -1.68 2.40 -47.50
N ARG A 34 -1.75 1.93 -48.74
CA ARG A 34 -2.49 0.72 -49.12
C ARG A 34 -1.59 -0.20 -49.94
N ASP A 35 -1.82 -1.49 -49.83
CA ASP A 35 -1.15 -2.49 -50.62
C ASP A 35 -1.70 -2.53 -52.05
N HIS A 36 -0.99 -3.25 -52.92
CA HIS A 36 -1.35 -3.46 -54.33
C HIS A 36 -2.70 -4.18 -54.52
N ASP A 37 -3.12 -4.96 -53.52
CA ASP A 37 -4.42 -5.64 -53.46
C ASP A 37 -5.56 -4.68 -53.04
N GLY A 38 -5.25 -3.43 -52.71
CA GLY A 38 -6.20 -2.43 -52.24
C GLY A 38 -6.59 -2.58 -50.77
N SER A 39 -5.92 -3.47 -50.03
CA SER A 39 -6.09 -3.61 -48.58
C SER A 39 -5.20 -2.64 -47.81
N ILE A 40 -5.57 -2.39 -46.56
CA ILE A 40 -4.86 -1.49 -45.65
C ILE A 40 -4.45 -2.31 -44.41
N ASP A 41 -3.19 -2.18 -44.03
CA ASP A 41 -2.64 -2.86 -42.87
C ASP A 41 -3.20 -2.27 -41.58
N PHE A 42 -3.40 -3.13 -40.58
CA PHE A 42 -3.79 -2.69 -39.25
C PHE A 42 -2.79 -1.69 -38.65
N SER A 43 -1.49 -1.88 -38.90
CA SER A 43 -0.45 -0.96 -38.42
C SER A 43 -0.58 0.44 -39.02
N GLU A 44 -0.96 0.55 -40.30
CA GLU A 44 -1.19 1.84 -40.95
C GLU A 44 -2.43 2.53 -40.40
N LEU A 45 -3.50 1.78 -40.17
CA LEU A 45 -4.70 2.31 -39.53
C LEU A 45 -4.44 2.76 -38.09
N LEU A 46 -3.68 1.97 -37.33
CA LEU A 46 -3.30 2.29 -35.96
C LEU A 46 -2.40 3.54 -35.90
N ARG A 47 -1.44 3.66 -36.83
CA ARG A 47 -0.57 4.82 -36.96
C ARG A 47 -1.34 6.11 -37.28
N VAL A 48 -2.30 6.04 -38.20
CA VAL A 48 -3.02 7.22 -38.71
C VAL A 48 -4.21 7.59 -37.82
N TYR A 49 -4.96 6.61 -37.34
CA TYR A 49 -6.24 6.83 -36.65
C TYR A 49 -6.24 6.40 -35.18
N GLY A 50 -5.18 5.73 -34.69
CA GLY A 50 -5.10 5.27 -33.31
C GLY A 50 -5.83 3.94 -33.08
N GLU A 51 -6.27 3.67 -31.85
CA GLU A 51 -7.02 2.45 -31.55
C GLU A 51 -8.43 2.49 -32.19
N PRO A 52 -8.89 1.39 -32.82
CA PRO A 52 -10.22 1.35 -33.41
C PRO A 52 -11.30 1.45 -32.33
N PHE A 53 -12.45 2.00 -32.68
CA PHE A 53 -13.55 2.15 -31.73
C PHE A 53 -14.20 0.78 -31.49
N GLY A 54 -13.79 0.09 -30.43
CA GLY A 54 -14.43 -1.10 -29.92
C GLY A 54 -15.95 -0.91 -29.78
N GLY A 55 -16.72 -1.92 -30.20
CA GLY A 55 -18.17 -1.86 -30.30
C GLY A 55 -18.87 -1.49 -28.99
N THR A 56 -19.77 -0.52 -29.11
CA THR A 56 -20.70 0.02 -28.09
C THR A 56 -20.05 0.84 -26.96
N ASN A 57 -20.34 2.15 -26.98
CA ASN A 57 -20.04 3.15 -25.94
C ASN A 57 -18.60 3.73 -25.86
N SER A 58 -18.07 4.19 -26.99
CA SER A 58 -16.99 5.20 -26.97
C SER A 58 -17.55 6.56 -26.54
N LYS A 59 -17.75 6.76 -25.24
CA LYS A 59 -17.78 8.12 -24.69
C LYS A 59 -16.36 8.68 -24.82
N ARG A 60 -16.25 9.84 -25.45
CA ARG A 60 -15.03 10.66 -25.47
C ARG A 60 -14.47 10.71 -24.04
N LEU A 61 -13.28 10.16 -23.84
CA LEU A 61 -12.39 10.62 -22.78
C LEU A 61 -11.07 10.97 -23.45
N ASP A 62 -10.68 12.20 -23.15
CA ASP A 62 -9.39 12.80 -23.45
C ASP A 62 -8.23 11.84 -23.25
N THR A 63 -7.26 11.97 -24.15
CA THR A 63 -5.83 11.91 -23.86
C THR A 63 -5.42 10.83 -22.85
N SER A 64 -5.07 9.65 -23.38
CA SER A 64 -4.30 8.56 -22.75
C SER A 64 -4.38 8.41 -21.22
N PRO A 65 -4.58 7.16 -20.79
CA PRO A 65 -3.50 6.57 -20.01
C PRO A 65 -3.02 5.31 -20.71
N ARG A 66 -1.70 5.29 -20.92
CA ARG A 66 -0.89 4.07 -20.87
C ARG A 66 -1.62 3.00 -20.06
N GLN A 67 -1.67 1.80 -20.62
CA GLN A 67 -1.89 0.57 -19.87
C GLN A 67 -1.05 0.64 -18.58
N ASN A 68 -1.69 1.05 -17.49
CA ASN A 68 -1.21 0.80 -16.15
C ASN A 68 -1.75 -0.58 -15.83
N ILE A 69 -0.83 -1.45 -15.44
CA ILE A 69 -1.03 -2.88 -15.22
C ILE A 69 -1.92 -3.14 -13.98
N ASP A 70 -2.44 -2.10 -13.32
CA ASP A 70 -3.21 -2.19 -12.09
C ASP A 70 -4.54 -1.40 -12.17
N THR A 71 -5.42 -1.76 -13.11
CA THR A 71 -6.83 -1.34 -12.97
C THR A 71 -7.60 -2.51 -12.37
N PRO A 72 -7.77 -2.58 -11.03
CA PRO A 72 -8.70 -3.53 -10.47
C PRO A 72 -10.08 -3.14 -10.99
N GLU A 73 -10.69 -4.02 -11.77
CA GLU A 73 -12.10 -3.98 -12.08
C GLU A 73 -12.82 -3.71 -10.74
N TYR A 74 -13.56 -2.60 -10.66
CA TYR A 74 -14.22 -2.17 -9.43
C TYR A 74 -15.34 -3.17 -9.13
N THR A 75 -14.97 -4.28 -8.52
CA THR A 75 -15.89 -5.33 -8.09
C THR A 75 -16.56 -4.87 -6.80
N ASP A 76 -17.83 -5.23 -6.60
CA ASP A 76 -18.58 -4.89 -5.38
C ASP A 76 -17.81 -5.24 -4.10
N ASN A 77 -16.95 -6.27 -4.16
CA ASN A 77 -16.06 -6.68 -3.07
C ASN A 77 -15.05 -5.60 -2.66
N THR A 78 -14.46 -4.88 -3.63
CA THR A 78 -13.52 -3.79 -3.34
C THR A 78 -14.20 -2.61 -2.64
N VAL A 79 -15.46 -2.35 -3.00
CA VAL A 79 -16.27 -1.29 -2.38
C VAL A 79 -16.56 -1.62 -0.93
N VAL A 80 -16.92 -2.89 -0.66
CA VAL A 80 -17.18 -3.38 0.70
C VAL A 80 -15.91 -3.33 1.54
N GLU A 81 -14.78 -3.75 0.99
CA GLU A 81 -13.48 -3.67 1.68
C GLU A 81 -13.11 -2.23 2.01
N LEU A 82 -13.21 -1.32 1.05
CA LEU A 82 -12.92 0.10 1.26
C LEU A 82 -13.85 0.72 2.31
N LYS A 83 -15.15 0.38 2.30
CA LYS A 83 -16.09 0.81 3.34
C LYS A 83 -15.66 0.31 4.72
N ASN A 84 -15.28 -0.96 4.83
CA ASN A 84 -14.79 -1.54 6.09
C ASN A 84 -13.52 -0.83 6.59
N GLN A 85 -12.59 -0.50 5.70
CA GLN A 85 -11.40 0.27 6.05
C GLN A 85 -11.75 1.68 6.53
N ILE A 86 -12.67 2.36 5.85
CA ILE A 86 -13.16 3.69 6.26
C ILE A 86 -13.79 3.63 7.65
N ASP A 87 -14.63 2.65 7.93
CA ASP A 87 -15.29 2.52 9.24
C ASP A 87 -14.30 2.19 10.35
N PHE A 88 -13.30 1.35 10.07
CA PHE A 88 -12.21 1.08 11.00
C PHE A 88 -11.41 2.33 11.33
N LEU A 89 -11.03 3.11 10.30
CA LEU A 89 -10.27 4.35 10.48
C LEU A 89 -11.08 5.40 11.25
N LYS A 90 -12.37 5.57 10.94
CA LYS A 90 -13.27 6.45 11.70
C LYS A 90 -13.33 6.06 13.18
N LYS A 91 -13.44 4.77 13.49
CA LYS A 91 -13.44 4.28 14.87
C LYS A 91 -12.12 4.50 15.58
N GLN A 92 -11.00 4.43 14.87
CA GLN A 92 -9.70 4.78 15.46
C GLN A 92 -9.59 6.28 15.75
N LEU A 93 -10.09 7.12 14.84
CA LEU A 93 -10.10 8.57 15.00
C LEU A 93 -10.94 8.97 16.22
N GLU A 94 -12.16 8.46 16.33
CA GLU A 94 -13.06 8.72 17.48
C GLU A 94 -12.38 8.32 18.80
N LYS A 95 -11.73 7.15 18.86
CA LYS A 95 -10.98 6.73 20.05
C LYS A 95 -9.78 7.62 20.37
N ALA A 96 -9.15 8.22 19.36
CA ALA A 96 -8.04 9.15 19.57
C ALA A 96 -8.55 10.48 20.12
N GLU A 97 -9.64 11.00 19.54
CA GLU A 97 -10.32 12.21 19.99
C GLU A 97 -10.85 12.08 21.43
N ASP A 98 -11.45 10.94 21.79
CA ASP A 98 -11.85 10.63 23.17
C ASP A 98 -10.70 10.65 24.18
N ARG A 99 -9.49 10.26 23.75
CA ARG A 99 -8.31 10.32 24.62
C ARG A 99 -7.80 11.74 24.75
N GLU A 100 -7.80 12.49 23.65
CA GLU A 100 -7.39 13.89 23.61
C GLU A 100 -8.31 14.74 24.50
N THR A 101 -9.62 14.61 24.34
CA THR A 101 -10.61 15.33 25.15
C THR A 101 -10.45 15.04 26.64
N LYS A 102 -10.22 13.77 27.03
CA LYS A 102 -9.92 13.41 28.44
C LYS A 102 -8.62 14.01 28.95
N ALA A 103 -7.58 14.06 28.11
CA ALA A 103 -6.31 14.67 28.47
C ALA A 103 -6.45 16.20 28.65
N ASN A 104 -7.15 16.86 27.73
CA ASN A 104 -7.43 18.30 27.79
C ASN A 104 -8.27 18.64 29.02
N ALA A 105 -9.32 17.86 29.33
CA ALA A 105 -10.10 18.06 30.56
C ALA A 105 -9.23 17.93 31.83
N ARG A 106 -8.26 16.99 31.84
CA ARG A 106 -7.29 16.87 32.94
C ARG A 106 -6.36 18.09 33.00
N ILE A 107 -5.94 18.65 31.87
CA ILE A 107 -5.14 19.87 31.82
C ILE A 107 -5.93 21.05 32.38
N ASP A 108 -7.18 21.23 31.95
CA ASP A 108 -8.04 22.33 32.39
C ASP A 108 -8.30 22.29 33.90
N THR A 109 -8.56 21.11 34.46
CA THR A 109 -8.71 20.93 35.91
C THR A 109 -7.43 21.30 36.66
N LEU A 110 -6.26 20.88 36.18
CA LEU A 110 -4.97 21.23 36.81
C LEU A 110 -4.69 22.72 36.72
N LEU A 111 -4.98 23.37 35.58
CA LEU A 111 -4.83 24.82 35.40
C LEU A 111 -5.74 25.59 36.36
N THR A 112 -7.00 25.17 36.49
CA THR A 112 -7.95 25.77 37.44
C THR A 112 -7.44 25.67 38.87
N LEU A 113 -6.89 24.52 39.29
CA LEU A 113 -6.30 24.34 40.62
C LEU A 113 -5.09 25.25 40.86
N ILE A 114 -4.30 25.52 39.82
CA ILE A 114 -3.17 26.45 39.90
C ILE A 114 -3.66 27.89 40.01
N GLU A 115 -4.67 28.28 39.22
CA GLU A 115 -5.23 29.64 39.24
C GLU A 115 -5.96 29.95 40.56
N MET A 116 -6.66 28.95 41.12
CA MET A 116 -7.31 29.07 42.43
C MET A 116 -6.32 28.99 43.61
N LYS A 117 -5.05 28.65 43.37
CA LYS A 117 -4.03 28.63 44.43
C LYS A 117 -3.70 30.08 44.83
N PRO A 118 -3.93 30.49 46.09
CA PRO A 118 -3.55 31.82 46.53
C PRO A 118 -2.03 32.00 46.41
N PRO A 119 -1.52 33.22 46.11
CA PRO A 119 -0.10 33.49 46.06
C PRO A 119 0.49 33.23 47.46
N GLN A 120 1.15 32.08 47.63
CA GLN A 120 2.00 31.85 48.79
C GLN A 120 3.25 32.74 48.63
N ALA A 121 3.13 33.98 49.09
CA ALA A 121 4.23 34.58 49.81
C ALA A 121 4.50 33.64 51.00
N ASN A 122 5.66 32.97 51.03
CA ASN A 122 6.49 32.73 52.21
C ASN A 122 7.62 31.68 51.97
N ILE A 123 8.86 32.17 51.83
CA ILE A 123 10.11 31.77 52.51
C ILE A 123 10.28 30.32 53.04
N SER A 124 11.34 29.67 52.53
CA SER A 124 12.42 28.93 53.24
C SER A 124 12.14 28.05 54.47
N THR A 125 12.82 26.89 54.48
CA THR A 125 13.35 26.09 55.62
C THR A 125 12.50 24.93 56.18
N PHE A 126 13.08 23.71 56.12
CA PHE A 126 12.94 22.54 57.02
C PHE A 126 11.54 22.11 57.51
N THR A 127 11.10 20.88 57.18
CA THR A 127 10.93 19.79 58.19
C THR A 127 10.68 18.44 57.49
N GLU A 128 11.60 17.51 57.71
CA GLU A 128 11.44 16.07 57.59
C GLU A 128 10.59 15.60 58.78
N GLN A 129 9.44 14.96 58.56
CA GLN A 129 8.67 14.33 59.64
C GLN A 129 8.24 12.91 59.23
N GLN A 130 8.93 11.94 59.84
CA GLN A 130 8.49 10.56 60.03
C GLN A 130 7.21 10.53 60.91
N SER A 131 6.35 9.53 60.68
CA SER A 131 5.32 9.08 61.63
C SER A 131 5.10 7.56 61.49
N ASP A 132 5.88 6.85 62.31
CA ASP A 132 5.76 5.53 62.96
C ASP A 132 4.64 4.50 62.65
N GLN A 133 5.14 3.26 62.44
CA GLN A 133 4.78 1.93 62.98
C GLN A 133 3.31 1.47 63.13
N ASP A 134 3.00 0.29 62.56
CA ASP A 134 2.44 -0.81 63.35
C ASP A 134 2.74 -2.21 62.73
N ILE A 135 3.19 -3.15 63.56
CA ILE A 135 3.57 -4.53 63.22
C ILE A 135 2.53 -5.47 63.82
N ALA A 136 1.91 -6.32 62.99
CA ALA A 136 1.29 -7.56 63.46
C ALA A 136 1.48 -8.67 62.42
N THR A 137 2.44 -9.54 62.71
CA THR A 137 2.73 -10.82 62.04
C THR A 137 1.82 -11.92 62.60
N ASP A 138 1.28 -12.81 61.75
CA ASP A 138 1.04 -14.21 62.13
C ASP A 138 1.50 -15.16 61.00
N PRO A 139 2.16 -16.30 61.31
CA PRO A 139 3.00 -17.07 60.40
C PRO A 139 2.40 -18.43 60.03
N ARG A 140 2.74 -18.96 58.85
CA ARG A 140 2.83 -20.42 58.65
C ARG A 140 3.88 -20.79 57.63
N SER A 141 5.09 -21.03 58.14
CA SER A 141 6.15 -21.78 57.45
C SER A 141 5.98 -23.28 57.65
N LYS A 142 6.67 -24.06 56.79
CA LYS A 142 7.17 -25.46 56.90
C LYS A 142 6.49 -26.43 55.91
N LYS A 143 7.20 -27.22 55.08
CA LYS A 143 8.57 -27.78 55.21
C LYS A 143 9.01 -28.53 53.89
N PRO A 144 10.18 -29.22 53.80
CA PRO A 144 11.27 -28.92 52.86
C PRO A 144 11.70 -30.15 52.01
N ASN A 145 12.87 -30.09 51.34
CA ASN A 145 13.94 -31.12 51.20
C ASN A 145 14.93 -30.55 50.15
N GLU A 146 16.06 -29.95 50.53
CA GLU A 146 17.38 -30.57 50.77
C GLU A 146 17.75 -31.65 49.74
N ASP A 147 18.65 -31.32 48.80
CA ASP A 147 19.92 -32.05 48.61
C ASP A 147 20.76 -31.50 47.43
N GLY A 148 22.02 -31.20 47.72
CA GLY A 148 23.15 -31.57 46.88
C GLY A 148 23.57 -30.69 45.69
N LEU A 149 24.77 -30.12 45.85
CA LEU A 149 25.88 -30.20 44.88
C LEU A 149 26.04 -29.09 43.80
N THR A 150 26.97 -28.18 44.10
CA THR A 150 28.14 -27.81 43.27
C THR A 150 27.92 -27.19 41.88
N THR A 151 28.49 -25.98 41.72
CA THR A 151 29.23 -25.43 40.57
C THR A 151 28.85 -25.96 39.18
N GLN A 152 28.45 -25.07 38.27
CA GLN A 152 29.19 -24.76 37.02
C GLN A 152 28.28 -24.09 35.98
N GLU A 153 28.74 -22.89 35.59
CA GLU A 153 28.76 -22.37 34.22
C GLU A 153 27.44 -22.06 33.50
N ILE A 154 27.35 -20.77 33.21
CA ILE A 154 26.58 -20.11 32.16
C ILE A 154 26.61 -20.96 30.87
N LYS A 155 25.57 -21.77 30.65
CA LYS A 155 25.32 -22.40 29.35
C LYS A 155 24.40 -21.49 28.56
N ARG A 156 25.05 -20.61 27.78
CA ARG A 156 24.45 -19.99 26.59
C ARG A 156 23.84 -21.10 25.75
N ILE A 157 22.54 -21.01 25.53
CA ILE A 157 21.85 -21.87 24.58
C ILE A 157 22.45 -21.55 23.20
N PRO A 158 22.98 -22.53 22.44
CA PRO A 158 23.50 -22.27 21.11
C PRO A 158 22.33 -21.90 20.19
N VAL A 159 22.37 -20.68 19.68
CA VAL A 159 21.48 -20.23 18.61
C VAL A 159 21.70 -21.18 17.42
N PRO A 160 20.65 -21.82 16.87
CA PRO A 160 20.78 -22.54 15.61
C PRO A 160 21.21 -21.56 14.52
N GLU A 161 22.39 -21.78 13.94
CA GLU A 161 22.81 -21.14 12.68
C GLU A 161 21.79 -21.53 11.61
N HIS A 162 20.85 -20.64 11.30
CA HIS A 162 20.08 -20.77 10.07
C HIS A 162 21.00 -20.35 8.93
N ILE A 163 21.65 -21.34 8.31
CA ILE A 163 22.33 -21.16 7.05
C ILE A 163 21.23 -20.97 5.99
N GLU A 164 20.81 -19.73 5.78
CA GLU A 164 20.09 -19.37 4.56
C GLU A 164 21.09 -19.53 3.40
N PRO A 165 20.81 -20.33 2.36
CA PRO A 165 21.57 -20.24 1.14
C PRO A 165 21.29 -18.85 0.54
N GLU A 166 22.28 -17.95 0.64
CA GLU A 166 22.27 -16.65 -0.02
C GLU A 166 21.98 -16.87 -1.52
N PRO A 167 20.95 -16.24 -2.10
CA PRO A 167 20.71 -16.39 -3.52
C PRO A 167 21.88 -15.77 -4.28
N GLU A 168 22.63 -16.60 -5.02
CA GLU A 168 23.76 -16.15 -5.84
C GLU A 168 23.29 -15.01 -6.75
N LYS A 169 23.89 -13.83 -6.55
CA LYS A 169 23.63 -12.64 -7.36
C LYS A 169 24.09 -12.90 -8.79
N ARG A 170 23.14 -13.31 -9.63
CA ARG A 170 23.32 -13.46 -11.08
C ARG A 170 23.64 -12.10 -11.71
N GLY A 171 24.92 -11.87 -11.98
CA GLY A 171 25.40 -10.65 -12.63
C GLY A 171 24.83 -10.48 -14.04
N PHE A 172 24.82 -9.25 -14.57
CA PHE A 172 24.21 -8.90 -15.86
C PHE A 172 24.63 -9.79 -17.05
N TRP A 173 25.81 -10.41 -16.96
CA TRP A 173 26.39 -11.29 -17.96
C TRP A 173 25.96 -12.76 -17.85
N SER A 174 25.40 -13.20 -16.72
CA SER A 174 25.03 -14.61 -16.50
C SER A 174 23.70 -15.00 -17.17
N ARG A 175 22.98 -14.06 -17.79
CA ARG A 175 21.80 -14.35 -18.63
C ARG A 175 22.12 -14.54 -20.12
N PHE A 176 23.35 -14.27 -20.55
CA PHE A 176 23.74 -14.32 -21.96
C PHE A 176 24.56 -15.58 -22.35
N PHE A 177 25.12 -16.32 -21.38
CA PHE A 177 26.07 -17.43 -21.67
C PHE A 177 25.61 -18.83 -21.23
N LYS A 178 24.37 -19.01 -20.76
CA LYS A 178 23.83 -20.36 -20.51
C LYS A 178 22.41 -20.50 -21.08
N PRO A 179 22.23 -21.21 -22.21
CA PRO A 179 20.92 -21.75 -22.56
C PRO A 179 20.59 -22.89 -21.59
N TYR A 180 19.29 -23.02 -21.30
CA TYR A 180 18.71 -24.05 -20.45
C TYR A 180 19.35 -25.43 -20.67
N GLY A 181 19.86 -26.02 -19.58
CA GLY A 181 20.05 -27.45 -19.43
C GLY A 181 18.93 -27.98 -18.55
#